data_AF-A0A1X1W0W1-F1
#
_entry.id   AF-A0A1X1W0W1-F1
#
_cell.length_a   1.000
_cell.length_b   1.000
_cell.length_c   1.000
_cell.angle_alpha   90.00
_cell.angle_beta   90.00
_cell.angle_gamma   90.00
#
_symmetry.space_group_name_H-M   'P 1'
#
loop_
_entity.id
_entity.type
_entity.pdbx_description
1 polymer ?
#
loop_
_entity_poly.entity_id
_entity_poly.type
_entity_poly.pdbx_seq_one_letter_code
_entity_poly.pdbx_strand_id
1 'polypeptide(L)'
;MGLSAAPPYARAEVPSMNGVYHYADEDGDVGTWTVTTDCNASCVAHVTTGSGRTFDAQLENGRYVSSRIIMDGLECPGYFVGELILVGRSHPVSVTQWWDPTTLTGEVVFAHPSSVAPCTLDDHHDRFNLTRIG
;
A
#
# COMPACT_ATOMS: atom_id res chain seq x y z
N MET A 1 -13.02 -46.65 -19.37
CA MET A 1 -12.00 -45.87 -18.64
C MET A 1 -12.49 -44.44 -18.57
N GLY A 2 -12.97 -44.01 -17.40
CA GLY A 2 -13.55 -42.68 -17.22
C GLY A 2 -12.48 -41.66 -16.86
N LEU A 3 -12.42 -40.56 -17.60
CA LEU A 3 -11.60 -39.40 -17.25
C LEU A 3 -12.32 -38.65 -16.13
N SER A 4 -11.85 -38.79 -14.88
CA SER A 4 -12.24 -37.89 -13.80
C SER A 4 -11.64 -36.51 -14.08
N ALA A 5 -12.50 -35.57 -14.49
CA ALA A 5 -12.17 -34.16 -14.44
C ALA A 5 -11.98 -33.77 -12.97
N ALA A 6 -10.80 -33.22 -12.63
CA ALA A 6 -10.59 -32.60 -11.33
C ALA A 6 -11.57 -31.41 -11.20
N PRO A 7 -12.27 -31.26 -10.05
CA PRO A 7 -13.11 -30.10 -9.85
C PRO A 7 -12.27 -28.82 -9.93
N PRO A 8 -12.79 -27.73 -10.51
CA PRO A 8 -12.10 -26.45 -10.46
C PRO A 8 -11.84 -26.11 -9.00
N TYR A 9 -10.59 -25.82 -8.67
CA TYR A 9 -10.21 -25.32 -7.35
C TYR A 9 -11.12 -24.14 -7.04
N ALA A 10 -12.01 -24.31 -6.05
CA ALA A 10 -12.73 -23.19 -5.48
C ALA A 10 -11.67 -22.25 -4.89
N ARG A 11 -11.36 -21.15 -5.59
CA ARG A 11 -10.69 -20.02 -4.94
C ARG A 11 -11.58 -19.68 -3.77
N ALA A 12 -11.04 -19.71 -2.56
CA ALA A 12 -11.73 -19.16 -1.40
C ALA A 12 -12.23 -17.77 -1.81
N GLU A 13 -13.54 -17.58 -1.76
CA GLU A 13 -14.16 -16.32 -2.13
C GLU A 13 -13.69 -15.31 -1.10
N VAL A 14 -12.74 -14.46 -1.50
CA VAL A 14 -12.22 -13.44 -0.60
C VAL A 14 -13.35 -12.47 -0.30
N PRO A 15 -13.60 -12.15 0.98
CA PRO A 15 -14.70 -11.26 1.34
C PRO A 15 -14.61 -9.96 0.56
N SER A 16 -15.72 -9.58 -0.10
CA SER A 16 -15.83 -8.26 -0.69
C SER A 16 -15.63 -7.22 0.41
N MET A 17 -14.75 -6.25 0.15
CA MET A 17 -14.48 -5.17 1.09
C MET A 17 -15.32 -3.92 0.81
N ASN A 18 -16.42 -4.03 0.06
CA ASN A 18 -17.27 -2.88 -0.26
C ASN A 18 -17.75 -2.16 1.02
N GLY A 19 -17.33 -0.90 1.18
CA GLY A 19 -17.70 -0.09 2.34
C GLY A 19 -16.75 1.05 2.63
N VAL A 20 -16.99 1.70 3.77
CA VAL A 20 -16.15 2.77 4.30
C VAL A 20 -15.42 2.22 5.52
N TYR A 21 -14.14 2.55 5.66
CA TYR A 21 -13.28 2.09 6.74
C TYR A 21 -12.57 3.28 7.37
N HIS A 22 -12.44 3.25 8.68
CA HIS A 22 -11.48 4.05 9.40
C HIS A 22 -10.10 3.42 9.23
N TYR A 23 -9.15 4.22 8.76
CA TYR A 23 -7.73 3.88 8.71
C TYR A 23 -7.05 4.47 9.94
N ALA A 24 -6.22 3.68 10.60
CA ALA A 24 -5.33 4.13 11.66
C ALA A 24 -4.02 3.33 11.60
N ASP A 25 -2.89 4.03 11.61
CA ASP A 25 -1.56 3.42 11.64
C ASP A 25 -0.88 3.52 13.01
N GLU A 26 0.33 2.96 13.10
CA GLU A 26 1.06 2.84 14.37
C GLU A 26 1.70 4.14 14.85
N ASP A 27 1.87 5.12 13.95
CA ASP A 27 2.33 6.47 14.26
C ASP A 27 1.19 7.39 14.73
N GLY A 28 -0.05 6.92 14.64
CA GLY A 28 -1.25 7.64 15.07
C GLY A 28 -1.88 8.49 13.98
N ASP A 29 -1.43 8.35 12.74
CA ASP A 29 -2.07 8.95 11.58
C ASP A 29 -3.38 8.21 11.28
N VAL A 30 -4.41 8.99 10.97
CA VAL A 30 -5.77 8.49 10.82
C VAL A 30 -6.43 9.03 9.57
N GLY A 31 -7.36 8.24 9.03
CA GLY A 31 -8.10 8.63 7.84
C GLY A 31 -9.35 7.80 7.61
N THR A 32 -9.91 8.00 6.42
CA THR A 32 -11.06 7.25 5.94
C THR A 32 -10.74 6.68 4.58
N TRP A 33 -11.07 5.41 4.36
CA TRP A 33 -10.98 4.75 3.07
C TRP A 33 -12.37 4.31 2.63
N THR A 34 -12.77 4.71 1.43
CA THR A 34 -13.91 4.10 0.74
C THR A 34 -13.37 3.06 -0.21
N VAL A 35 -13.77 1.81 -0.02
CA VAL A 35 -13.32 0.66 -0.81
C VAL A 35 -14.47 0.14 -1.65
N THR A 36 -14.22 -0.03 -2.95
CA THR A 36 -15.07 -0.83 -3.85
C THR A 36 -14.24 -1.95 -4.44
N THR A 37 -14.83 -3.14 -4.59
CA THR A 37 -14.17 -4.34 -5.08
C THR A 37 -14.83 -4.80 -6.37
N ASP A 38 -14.06 -4.95 -7.44
CA ASP A 38 -14.47 -5.63 -8.67
C ASP A 38 -13.78 -7.00 -8.72
N CYS A 39 -14.57 -8.07 -8.65
CA CYS A 39 -14.10 -9.44 -8.65
C CYS A 39 -14.59 -10.17 -9.90
N ASN A 40 -13.81 -10.06 -10.97
CA ASN A 40 -13.98 -10.84 -12.19
C ASN A 40 -13.01 -12.04 -12.21
N ALA A 41 -12.16 -12.19 -13.23
CA ALA A 41 -11.07 -13.17 -13.24
C ALA A 41 -10.00 -12.91 -12.15
N SER A 42 -9.87 -11.65 -11.74
CA SER A 42 -9.08 -11.18 -10.59
C SER A 42 -9.90 -10.19 -9.77
N CYS A 43 -9.66 -10.13 -8.46
CA CYS A 43 -10.25 -9.09 -7.61
C CYS A 43 -9.33 -7.87 -7.54
N VAL A 44 -9.90 -6.69 -7.70
CA VAL A 44 -9.24 -5.40 -7.50
C VAL A 44 -10.05 -4.60 -6.49
N ALA A 45 -9.37 -4.08 -5.47
CA ALA A 45 -9.93 -3.09 -4.57
C ALA A 45 -9.54 -1.70 -5.07
N HIS A 46 -10.56 -0.89 -5.39
CA HIS A 46 -10.43 0.53 -5.67
C HIS A 46 -10.62 1.30 -4.37
N VAL A 47 -9.60 2.03 -3.95
CA VAL A 47 -9.59 2.78 -2.70
C VAL A 47 -9.66 4.27 -3.00
N THR A 48 -10.58 4.97 -2.34
CA THR A 48 -10.60 6.43 -2.27
C THR A 48 -10.37 6.86 -0.83
N THR A 49 -9.30 7.62 -0.59
CA THR A 49 -9.01 8.18 0.73
C THR A 49 -9.91 9.39 1.02
N GLY A 50 -10.06 9.76 2.30
CA GLY A 50 -10.79 10.96 2.71
C GLY A 50 -10.28 12.26 2.09
N SER A 51 -9.01 12.29 1.67
CA SER A 51 -8.41 13.42 0.94
C SER A 51 -8.77 13.47 -0.56
N GLY A 52 -9.50 12.47 -1.07
CA GLY A 52 -9.85 12.31 -2.48
C GLY A 52 -8.78 11.62 -3.33
N ARG A 53 -7.62 11.26 -2.76
CA ARG A 53 -6.61 10.44 -3.47
C ARG A 53 -7.12 9.03 -3.68
N THR A 54 -6.81 8.45 -4.83
CA THR A 54 -7.23 7.09 -5.19
C THR A 54 -6.05 6.18 -5.51
N PHE A 55 -6.24 4.88 -5.30
CA PHE A 55 -5.31 3.85 -5.76
C PHE A 55 -6.04 2.50 -5.90
N ASP A 56 -5.45 1.62 -6.70
CA ASP A 56 -5.93 0.26 -6.88
C ASP A 56 -5.00 -0.73 -6.15
N ALA A 57 -5.59 -1.80 -5.63
CA ALA A 57 -4.86 -2.92 -5.06
C ALA A 57 -5.39 -4.24 -5.62
N GLN A 58 -4.49 -5.07 -6.13
CA GLN A 58 -4.84 -6.38 -6.67
C GLN A 58 -4.86 -7.43 -5.58
N LEU A 59 -5.81 -8.37 -5.65
CA LEU A 59 -5.85 -9.49 -4.74
C LEU A 59 -4.80 -10.55 -5.14
N GLU A 60 -3.79 -10.70 -4.32
CA GLU A 60 -2.68 -11.63 -4.49
C GLU A 60 -2.50 -12.48 -3.23
N ASN A 61 -2.55 -13.81 -3.37
CA ASN A 61 -2.35 -14.74 -2.25
C ASN A 61 -3.20 -14.45 -1.00
N GLY A 62 -4.45 -13.97 -1.21
CA GLY A 62 -5.39 -13.66 -0.14
C GLY A 62 -5.27 -12.25 0.46
N ARG A 63 -4.37 -11.41 -0.05
CA ARG A 63 -4.16 -10.02 0.39
C ARG A 63 -4.36 -9.05 -0.76
N TYR A 64 -4.90 -7.89 -0.48
CA TYR A 64 -4.87 -6.80 -1.46
C TYR A 64 -3.49 -6.16 -1.42
N VAL A 65 -2.89 -5.95 -2.59
CA VAL A 65 -1.53 -5.42 -2.75
C VAL A 65 -1.53 -4.28 -3.78
N SER A 66 -0.95 -3.15 -3.41
CA SER A 66 -0.74 -1.99 -4.27
C SER A 66 0.73 -1.62 -4.28
N SER A 67 1.30 -1.38 -5.46
CA SER A 67 2.67 -0.91 -5.61
C SER A 67 2.70 0.35 -6.48
N ARG A 68 3.37 1.40 -5.99
CA ARG A 68 3.43 2.72 -6.64
C ARG A 68 4.78 3.39 -6.41
N ILE A 69 5.09 4.39 -7.24
CA ILE A 69 6.26 5.25 -7.05
C ILE A 69 5.76 6.66 -6.75
N ILE A 70 6.22 7.23 -5.65
CA ILE A 70 6.01 8.64 -5.30
C ILE A 70 7.28 9.38 -5.70
N MET A 71 7.24 10.19 -6.76
CA MET A 71 8.42 10.82 -7.37
C MET A 71 9.18 11.76 -6.42
N ASP A 72 8.46 12.43 -5.52
CA ASP A 72 9.00 13.36 -4.54
C ASP A 72 8.77 12.83 -3.11
N GLY A 73 8.96 11.53 -2.90
CA GLY A 73 8.63 10.83 -1.64
C GLY A 73 9.68 10.94 -0.53
N LEU A 74 10.92 11.33 -0.86
CA LEU A 74 12.01 11.53 0.09
C LEU A 74 12.67 12.88 -0.17
N GLU A 75 12.63 13.78 0.81
CA GLU A 75 13.31 15.07 0.74
C GLU A 75 14.71 14.96 1.36
N CYS A 76 15.74 15.19 0.54
CA CYS A 76 17.12 15.27 1.01
C CYS A 76 17.47 16.70 1.40
N PRO A 77 17.89 16.97 2.66
CA PRO A 77 18.41 18.27 3.01
C PRO A 77 19.70 18.56 2.25
N GLY A 78 19.86 19.82 1.85
CA GLY A 78 21.16 20.30 1.38
C GLY A 78 22.15 20.36 2.55
N TYR A 79 23.41 20.01 2.29
CA TYR A 79 24.46 20.07 3.31
C TYR A 79 25.67 20.86 2.82
N PHE A 80 26.35 21.48 3.79
CA PHE A 80 27.58 22.21 3.57
C PHE A 80 28.76 21.31 3.89
N VAL A 81 29.72 21.21 2.96
CA VAL A 81 31.02 20.56 3.21
C VAL A 81 32.10 21.62 3.03
N GLY A 82 32.45 22.30 4.13
CA GLY A 82 33.29 23.49 4.06
C GLY A 82 32.57 24.61 3.29
N GLU A 83 33.17 25.08 2.19
CA GLU A 83 32.58 26.11 1.30
C GLU A 83 31.68 25.53 0.19
N LEU A 84 31.60 24.20 0.05
CA LEU A 84 30.76 23.54 -0.96
C LEU A 84 29.31 23.48 -0.49
N ILE A 85 28.40 24.00 -1.30
CA ILE A 85 26.95 23.91 -1.11
C ILE A 85 26.41 22.72 -1.93
N LEU A 86 25.93 21.69 -1.26
CA LEU A 86 25.19 20.62 -1.91
C LEU A 86 23.70 20.92 -1.78
N VAL A 87 23.08 21.24 -2.91
CA VAL A 87 21.66 21.59 -2.98
C VAL A 87 20.82 20.34 -2.70
N GLY A 88 19.88 20.45 -1.76
CA GLY A 88 18.91 19.40 -1.46
C GLY A 88 18.05 19.06 -2.67
N ARG A 89 17.55 17.82 -2.74
CA ARG A 89 16.68 17.34 -3.82
C ARG A 89 15.64 16.38 -3.28
N SER A 90 14.53 16.26 -4.00
CA SER A 90 13.54 15.21 -3.75
C SER A 90 13.87 13.97 -4.59
N HIS A 91 13.60 12.80 -4.04
CA HIS A 91 13.89 11.51 -4.65
C HIS A 91 12.66 10.60 -4.65
N PRO A 92 12.55 9.72 -5.65
CA PRO A 92 11.44 8.79 -5.74
C PRO A 92 11.51 7.73 -4.64
N VAL A 93 10.35 7.43 -4.05
CA VAL A 93 10.14 6.34 -3.09
C VAL A 93 9.20 5.32 -3.71
N SER A 94 9.62 4.06 -3.72
CA SER A 94 8.76 2.92 -4.00
C SER A 94 7.94 2.58 -2.76
N VAL A 95 6.63 2.47 -2.94
CA VAL A 95 5.69 2.15 -1.88
C VAL A 95 4.96 0.88 -2.25
N THR A 96 5.06 -0.14 -1.41
CA THR A 96 4.27 -1.37 -1.51
C THR A 96 3.38 -1.47 -0.29
N GLN A 97 2.07 -1.41 -0.51
CA GLN A 97 1.06 -1.47 0.53
C GLN A 97 0.25 -2.75 0.38
N TRP A 98 -0.02 -3.44 1.48
CA TRP A 98 -0.88 -4.60 1.47
C TRP A 98 -1.78 -4.66 2.69
N TRP A 99 -2.91 -5.36 2.58
CA TRP A 99 -3.74 -5.69 3.73
C TRP A 99 -4.47 -7.02 3.55
N ASP A 100 -4.77 -7.66 4.68
CA ASP A 100 -5.61 -8.85 4.74
C ASP A 100 -7.09 -8.43 4.88
N PRO A 101 -7.97 -8.85 3.95
CA PRO A 101 -9.38 -8.45 3.95
C PRO A 101 -10.22 -9.10 5.07
N THR A 102 -9.68 -10.12 5.74
CA THR A 102 -10.34 -10.81 6.85
C THR A 102 -9.96 -10.20 8.19
N THR A 103 -8.66 -9.98 8.43
CA THR A 103 -8.19 -9.39 9.69
C THR A 103 -8.25 -7.87 9.69
N LEU A 104 -8.41 -7.27 8.50
CA LEU A 104 -8.40 -5.82 8.29
C LEU A 104 -7.10 -5.16 8.74
N THR A 105 -6.01 -5.91 8.75
CA THR A 105 -4.67 -5.41 9.13
C THR A 105 -3.78 -5.36 7.90
N GLY A 106 -2.92 -4.35 7.81
CA GLY A 106 -2.02 -4.16 6.69
C GLY A 106 -0.71 -3.50 7.07
N GLU A 107 0.14 -3.36 6.07
CA GLU A 107 1.45 -2.74 6.19
C GLU A 107 1.80 -1.99 4.91
N VAL A 108 2.52 -0.89 5.06
CA VAL A 108 3.14 -0.11 3.99
C VAL A 108 4.64 -0.26 4.11
N VAL A 109 5.29 -0.65 3.02
CA VAL A 109 6.74 -0.76 2.93
C VAL A 109 7.26 0.32 2.01
N PHE A 110 8.22 1.09 2.50
CA PHE A 110 8.87 2.19 1.79
C PHE A 110 10.31 1.81 1.42
N ALA A 111 10.66 1.98 0.15
CA ALA A 111 12.00 1.72 -0.35
C ALA A 111 12.50 2.87 -1.22
N HIS A 112 13.78 3.20 -1.09
CA HIS A 112 14.48 4.14 -1.97
C HIS A 112 15.85 3.57 -2.37
N PRO A 113 16.45 4.03 -3.48
CA PRO A 113 17.78 3.57 -3.88
C PRO A 113 18.85 3.95 -2.84
N SER A 114 19.83 3.08 -2.62
CA SER A 114 20.97 3.36 -1.75
C SER A 114 21.89 4.47 -2.27
N SER A 115 21.80 4.80 -3.57
CA SER A 115 22.51 5.91 -4.21
C SER A 115 22.08 7.29 -3.71
N VAL A 116 21.05 7.37 -2.86
CA VAL A 116 20.48 8.60 -2.30
C VAL A 116 21.08 8.94 -0.92
N ALA A 117 21.98 8.10 -0.39
CA ALA A 117 22.69 8.38 0.86
C ALA A 117 23.42 9.75 0.81
N PRO A 118 23.42 10.54 1.90
CA PRO A 118 23.09 10.17 3.27
C PRO A 118 21.59 10.25 3.63
N CYS A 119 20.71 10.54 2.68
CA CYS A 119 19.28 10.62 2.99
C CYS A 119 18.71 9.22 3.19
N THR A 120 17.99 9.07 4.29
CA THR A 120 17.34 7.82 4.69
C THR A 120 15.90 8.12 5.07
N LEU A 121 15.03 7.14 4.90
CA LEU A 121 13.76 7.14 5.60
C LEU A 121 14.01 6.70 7.04
N ASP A 122 13.46 7.43 8.00
CA ASP A 122 13.57 7.06 9.42
C ASP A 122 12.72 5.81 9.72
N ASP A 123 11.61 5.67 9.00
CA ASP A 123 10.77 4.48 9.02
C ASP A 123 10.54 3.93 7.61
N HIS A 124 10.71 2.61 7.49
CA HIS A 124 10.56 1.86 6.25
C HIS A 124 9.30 1.00 6.23
N HIS A 125 8.63 0.85 7.37
CA HIS A 125 7.54 -0.09 7.56
C HIS A 125 6.48 0.51 8.49
N ASP A 126 5.31 0.79 7.93
CA ASP A 126 4.20 1.36 8.69
C ASP A 126 3.01 0.40 8.71
N ARG A 127 2.61 -0.04 9.91
CA ARG A 127 1.48 -0.95 10.12
C ARG A 127 0.19 -0.21 10.38
N PHE A 128 -0.88 -0.69 9.77
CA PHE A 128 -2.21 -0.08 9.94
C PHE A 128 -3.32 -1.10 10.15
N ASN A 129 -4.41 -0.61 10.73
CA ASN A 129 -5.68 -1.32 10.86
C ASN A 129 -6.78 -0.56 10.12
N LEU A 130 -7.70 -1.33 9.53
CA LEU A 130 -8.95 -0.87 8.96
C LEU A 130 -10.08 -1.28 9.90
N THR A 131 -10.98 -0.35 10.21
CA THR A 131 -12.20 -0.63 10.97
C THR A 131 -13.41 -0.22 10.15
N ARG A 132 -14.31 -1.15 9.84
CA ARG A 132 -15.50 -0.85 9.03
C ARG A 132 -16.39 0.17 9.74
N ILE A 133 -16.81 1.19 9.00
CA ILE A 133 -17.77 2.20 9.45
C ILE A 133 -19.13 1.84 8.86
N GLY A 134 -20.04 1.35 9.71
CA GLY A 134 -21.40 0.95 9.34
C GLY A 134 -21.51 -0.51 8.93
#